data_AF-A0A2V3UJZ6-F1
#
_entry.id   AF-A0A2V3UJZ6-F1
#
_cell.length_a   1.000
_cell.length_b   1.000
_cell.length_c   1.000
_cell.angle_alpha   90.00
_cell.angle_beta   90.00
_cell.angle_gamma   90.00
#
_symmetry.space_group_name_H-M   'P 1'
#
loop_
_entity.id
_entity.type
_entity.pdbx_description
1 polymer ?
#
loop_
_entity_poly.entity_id
_entity_poly.type
_entity_poly.pdbx_seq_one_letter_code
_entity_poly.pdbx_strand_id
1 'polypeptide(L)'
;MRHPLRNTALVGLAAALAGLGVASTALAAPGCIDARRKIQEAGALRYQAREEARLGNRDRVCDTLDEVGDRYHEAQDAFEDCGADIVAIDLRSELRALSVAKRVNRCE
;
A
#
# COMPACT_ATOMS: atom_id res chain seq x y z
N MET A 1 -15.01 -50.47 -32.88
CA MET A 1 -14.04 -50.17 -31.79
C MET A 1 -13.67 -48.69 -31.90
N ARG A 2 -14.20 -47.84 -31.01
CA ARG A 2 -14.02 -46.38 -31.04
C ARG A 2 -13.02 -45.99 -29.95
N HIS A 3 -11.90 -45.35 -30.32
CA HIS A 3 -10.86 -44.88 -29.40
C HIS A 3 -11.25 -43.52 -28.78
N PRO A 4 -11.37 -43.39 -27.44
CA PRO A 4 -11.64 -42.10 -26.79
C PRO A 4 -10.38 -41.55 -26.10
N LEU A 5 -9.22 -41.54 -26.77
CA LEU A 5 -7.94 -41.15 -26.15
C LEU A 5 -7.40 -39.77 -26.58
N ARG A 6 -8.03 -39.09 -27.55
CA ARG A 6 -7.56 -37.77 -28.01
C ARG A 6 -8.07 -36.59 -27.16
N ASN A 7 -9.18 -36.76 -26.43
CA ASN A 7 -9.83 -35.64 -25.74
C ASN A 7 -9.29 -35.38 -24.32
N THR A 8 -8.64 -36.38 -23.71
CA THR A 8 -8.08 -36.27 -22.35
C THR A 8 -6.73 -35.55 -22.32
N ALA A 9 -5.95 -35.63 -23.40
CA ALA A 9 -4.64 -34.98 -23.47
C ALA A 9 -4.73 -33.44 -23.57
N LEU A 10 -5.73 -32.92 -24.28
CA LEU A 10 -5.96 -31.47 -24.42
C LEU A 10 -6.48 -30.82 -23.12
N VAL A 11 -7.30 -31.54 -22.35
CA VAL A 11 -7.83 -31.05 -21.07
C VAL A 11 -6.74 -30.99 -19.99
N GLY A 12 -5.78 -31.93 -20.00
CA GLY A 12 -4.65 -31.90 -19.08
C GLY A 12 -3.70 -30.73 -19.32
N LEU A 13 -3.48 -30.35 -20.58
CA LEU A 13 -2.60 -29.22 -20.94
C LEU A 13 -3.21 -27.85 -20.60
N ALA A 14 -4.53 -27.71 -20.78
CA ALA A 14 -5.26 -26.49 -20.40
C ALA A 14 -5.28 -26.28 -18.86
N ALA A 15 -5.40 -27.36 -18.09
CA ALA A 15 -5.32 -27.29 -16.63
C ALA A 15 -3.92 -26.91 -16.13
N ALA A 16 -2.86 -27.39 -16.79
CA ALA A 16 -1.48 -27.04 -16.44
C ALA A 16 -1.15 -25.56 -16.74
N LEU A 17 -1.68 -25.02 -17.85
CA LEU A 17 -1.50 -23.60 -18.21
C LEU A 17 -2.35 -22.66 -17.33
N ALA A 18 -3.53 -23.09 -16.91
CA ALA A 18 -4.35 -22.34 -15.96
C ALA A 18 -3.74 -22.32 -14.54
N GLY A 19 -3.04 -23.39 -14.13
CA GLY A 19 -2.35 -23.45 -12.84
C GLY A 19 -1.10 -22.55 -12.74
N LEU A 20 -0.40 -22.32 -13.86
CA LEU A 20 0.78 -21.45 -13.92
C LEU A 20 0.44 -19.95 -13.96
N GLY A 21 -0.78 -19.57 -14.34
CA GLY A 21 -1.21 -18.17 -14.44
C GLY A 21 -1.61 -17.50 -13.13
N VAL A 22 -1.85 -18.27 -12.05
CA VAL A 22 -2.36 -17.73 -10.76
C VAL A 22 -1.24 -17.57 -9.72
N ALA A 23 -0.03 -18.02 -10.01
CA ALA A 23 1.12 -17.91 -9.11
C ALA A 23 1.93 -16.61 -9.31
N SER A 24 1.40 -15.63 -10.04
CA SER A 24 2.00 -14.30 -10.17
C SER A 24 1.61 -13.34 -9.04
N THR A 25 1.06 -13.84 -7.93
CA THR A 25 0.99 -13.05 -6.69
C THR A 25 2.41 -12.86 -6.18
N ALA A 26 3.06 -11.84 -6.72
CA ALA A 26 4.17 -11.09 -6.17
C ALA A 26 4.83 -11.79 -4.98
N LEU A 27 5.94 -12.48 -5.26
CA LEU A 27 7.06 -12.53 -4.31
C LEU A 27 7.51 -11.08 -4.13
N ALA A 28 6.74 -10.33 -3.34
CA ALA A 28 6.97 -8.93 -3.05
C ALA A 28 8.31 -8.87 -2.32
N ALA A 29 9.27 -8.14 -2.89
CA ALA A 29 10.54 -7.92 -2.22
C ALA A 29 10.25 -7.32 -0.82
N PRO A 30 11.09 -7.60 0.20
CA PRO A 30 10.86 -7.16 1.58
C PRO A 30 10.42 -5.69 1.70
N GLY A 31 11.00 -4.81 0.87
CA GLY A 31 10.62 -3.39 0.78
C GLY A 31 9.14 -3.15 0.49
N CYS A 32 8.48 -3.94 -0.37
CA CYS A 32 7.05 -3.79 -0.63
C CYS A 32 6.17 -4.15 0.57
N ILE A 33 6.61 -5.09 1.41
CA ILE A 33 5.88 -5.46 2.64
C ILE A 33 6.05 -4.35 3.67
N ASP A 34 7.29 -3.86 3.82
CA ASP A 34 7.61 -2.76 4.71
C ASP A 34 6.85 -1.48 4.33
N ALA A 35 6.82 -1.14 3.04
CA ALA A 35 6.08 0.01 2.54
C ALA A 35 4.59 -0.06 2.86
N ARG A 36 3.95 -1.24 2.68
CA ARG A 36 2.54 -1.46 3.05
C ARG A 36 2.32 -1.33 4.55
N ARG A 37 3.24 -1.83 5.37
CA ARG A 37 3.19 -1.67 6.83
C ARG A 37 3.28 -0.19 7.22
N LYS A 38 4.14 0.60 6.58
CA LYS A 38 4.24 2.04 6.82
C LYS A 38 2.99 2.81 6.43
N ILE A 39 2.31 2.43 5.34
CA ILE A 39 0.98 2.96 5.01
C ILE A 39 -0.04 2.66 6.12
N GLN A 40 -0.03 1.44 6.68
CA GLN A 40 -0.95 1.07 7.76
C GLN A 40 -0.69 1.88 9.04
N GLU A 41 0.59 2.04 9.41
CA GLU A 41 1.01 2.90 10.52
C GLU A 41 0.52 4.34 10.32
N ALA A 42 0.75 4.92 9.14
CA ALA A 42 0.24 6.25 8.79
C ALA A 42 -1.29 6.33 8.90
N GLY A 43 -2.01 5.30 8.47
CA GLY A 43 -3.47 5.21 8.61
C GLY A 43 -3.93 5.26 10.07
N ALA A 44 -3.24 4.54 10.97
CA ALA A 44 -3.53 4.55 12.39
C ALA A 44 -3.27 5.95 13.01
N LEU A 45 -2.13 6.57 12.66
CA LEU A 45 -1.80 7.92 13.12
C LEU A 45 -2.80 8.97 12.63
N ARG A 46 -3.30 8.86 11.38
CA ARG A 46 -4.36 9.74 10.88
C ARG A 46 -5.67 9.59 11.64
N TYR A 47 -5.99 8.38 12.08
CA TYR A 47 -7.13 8.17 12.97
C TYR A 47 -6.88 8.86 14.33
N GLN A 48 -5.71 8.67 14.93
CA GLN A 48 -5.33 9.32 16.18
C GLN A 48 -5.40 10.85 16.09
N ALA A 49 -4.82 11.46 15.04
CA ALA A 49 -4.87 12.90 14.84
C ALA A 49 -6.31 13.45 14.76
N ARG A 50 -7.26 12.67 14.22
CA ARG A 50 -8.68 13.06 14.22
C ARG A 50 -9.27 13.02 15.62
N GLU A 51 -8.93 12.04 16.43
CA GLU A 51 -9.37 11.98 17.83
C GLU A 51 -8.76 13.12 18.65
N GLU A 52 -7.48 13.40 18.48
CA GLU A 52 -6.80 14.52 19.14
C GLU A 52 -7.41 15.87 18.75
N ALA A 53 -7.81 16.03 17.48
CA ALA A 53 -8.51 17.22 17.00
C ALA A 53 -9.90 17.37 17.66
N ARG A 54 -10.64 16.27 17.86
CA ARG A 54 -11.92 16.29 18.58
C ARG A 54 -11.76 16.67 20.06
N LEU A 55 -10.63 16.33 20.65
CA LEU A 55 -10.26 16.73 22.02
C LEU A 55 -9.72 18.16 22.10
N GLY A 56 -9.55 18.85 20.96
CA GLY A 56 -9.02 20.21 20.89
C GLY A 56 -7.52 20.30 21.18
N ASN A 57 -6.78 19.19 21.14
CA ASN A 57 -5.35 19.16 21.43
C ASN A 57 -4.53 19.41 20.16
N ARG A 58 -4.45 20.68 19.73
CA ARG A 58 -3.78 21.07 18.49
C ARG A 58 -2.32 20.62 18.43
N ASP A 59 -1.56 20.80 19.51
CA ASP A 59 -0.12 20.51 19.48
C ASP A 59 0.11 19.01 19.21
N ARG A 60 -0.66 18.13 19.87
CA ARG A 60 -0.62 16.69 19.55
C ARG A 60 -1.08 16.36 18.13
N VAL A 61 -2.11 17.05 17.63
CA VAL A 61 -2.54 16.87 16.23
C VAL A 61 -1.37 17.17 15.28
N CYS A 62 -0.63 18.25 15.53
CA CYS A 62 0.50 18.63 14.70
C CYS A 62 1.63 17.60 14.77
N ASP A 63 2.01 17.16 15.97
CA ASP A 63 3.02 16.12 16.16
C ASP A 63 2.62 14.82 15.44
N THR A 64 1.36 14.39 15.59
CA THR A 64 0.85 13.17 14.94
C THR A 64 0.81 13.33 13.41
N LEU A 65 0.45 14.52 12.88
CA LEU A 65 0.47 14.79 11.44
C LEU A 65 1.90 14.87 10.88
N ASP A 66 2.89 15.29 11.67
CA ASP A 66 4.29 15.20 11.30
C ASP A 66 4.73 13.74 11.19
N GLU A 67 4.40 12.91 12.18
CA GLU A 67 4.72 11.48 12.15
C GLU A 67 4.03 10.73 10.98
N VAL A 68 2.80 11.12 10.61
CA VAL A 68 2.14 10.61 9.38
C VAL A 68 3.00 10.90 8.14
N GLY A 69 3.58 12.10 8.07
CA GLY A 69 4.45 12.51 6.96
C GLY A 69 5.70 11.63 6.88
N ASP A 70 6.35 11.42 8.02
CA ASP A 70 7.52 10.54 8.12
C ASP A 70 7.20 9.12 7.65
N ARG A 71 6.06 8.56 8.07
CA ARG A 71 5.65 7.22 7.62
C ARG A 71 5.31 7.15 6.14
N TYR A 72 4.77 8.21 5.54
CA TYR A 72 4.59 8.26 4.10
C TYR A 72 5.91 8.38 3.33
N HIS A 73 6.88 9.13 3.83
CA HIS A 73 8.22 9.18 3.21
C HIS A 73 8.94 7.83 3.32
N GLU A 74 8.93 7.19 4.48
CA GLU A 74 9.47 5.84 4.66
C GLU A 74 8.77 4.81 3.74
N ALA A 75 7.45 4.93 3.56
CA ALA A 75 6.71 4.07 2.64
C ALA A 75 7.10 4.32 1.18
N GLN A 76 7.28 5.59 0.79
CA GLN A 76 7.69 5.97 -0.56
C GLN A 76 9.04 5.35 -0.90
N ASP A 77 10.04 5.57 -0.05
CA ASP A 77 11.40 5.03 -0.24
C ASP A 77 11.35 3.50 -0.40
N ALA A 78 10.58 2.82 0.46
CA ALA A 78 10.46 1.36 0.42
C ALA A 78 9.70 0.84 -0.84
N PHE A 79 8.77 1.62 -1.42
CA PHE A 79 8.15 1.26 -2.70
C PHE A 79 9.08 1.52 -3.88
N GLU A 80 9.84 2.60 -3.88
CA GLU A 80 10.84 2.91 -4.91
C GLU A 80 11.92 1.82 -4.93
N ASP A 81 12.41 1.40 -3.76
CA ASP A 81 13.37 0.29 -3.60
C ASP A 81 12.83 -1.06 -4.11
N CYS A 82 11.51 -1.29 -3.97
CA CYS A 82 10.85 -2.50 -4.43
C CYS A 82 10.44 -2.45 -5.92
N GLY A 83 10.64 -1.32 -6.61
CA GLY A 83 10.28 -1.13 -8.02
C GLY A 83 8.78 -0.90 -8.26
N ALA A 84 8.07 -0.33 -7.28
CA ALA A 84 6.63 -0.09 -7.30
C ALA A 84 6.27 1.41 -7.49
N ASP A 85 6.93 2.09 -8.43
CA ASP A 85 6.87 3.55 -8.64
C ASP A 85 5.47 4.14 -8.78
N ILE A 86 4.50 3.41 -9.34
CA ILE A 86 3.11 3.87 -9.45
C ILE A 86 2.49 4.10 -8.06
N VAL A 87 2.80 3.22 -7.10
CA VAL A 87 2.32 3.36 -5.71
C VAL A 87 2.98 4.56 -5.03
N ALA A 88 4.25 4.84 -5.37
CA ALA A 88 4.93 6.05 -4.91
C ALA A 88 4.25 7.34 -5.42
N ILE A 89 3.62 7.33 -6.61
CA ILE A 89 2.83 8.48 -7.11
C ILE A 89 1.59 8.70 -6.25
N ASP A 90 0.86 7.64 -5.87
CA ASP A 90 -0.30 7.75 -4.99
C ASP A 90 0.09 8.34 -3.61
N LEU A 91 1.25 7.96 -3.08
CA LEU A 91 1.81 8.54 -1.85
C LEU A 91 2.08 10.05 -1.96
N ARG A 92 2.52 10.54 -3.13
CA ARG A 92 2.66 12.00 -3.35
C ARG A 92 1.32 12.72 -3.28
N SER A 93 0.24 12.09 -3.71
CA SER A 93 -1.12 12.63 -3.54
C SER A 93 -1.50 12.68 -2.06
N GLU A 94 -1.21 11.62 -1.30
CA GLU A 94 -1.44 11.59 0.14
C GLU A 94 -0.64 12.64 0.91
N LEU A 95 0.62 12.87 0.54
CA LEU A 95 1.45 13.94 1.11
C LEU A 95 0.86 15.33 0.85
N ARG A 96 0.28 15.58 -0.34
CA ARG A 96 -0.46 16.84 -0.61
C ARG A 96 -1.69 16.97 0.28
N ALA A 97 -2.46 15.88 0.44
CA ALA A 97 -3.61 15.87 1.35
C ALA A 97 -3.18 16.11 2.80
N LEU A 98 -2.03 15.57 3.22
CA LEU A 98 -1.43 15.83 4.52
C LEU A 98 -1.05 17.30 4.69
N SER A 99 -0.43 17.94 3.69
CA SER A 99 -0.12 19.37 3.75
C SER A 99 -1.37 20.24 3.92
N VAL A 100 -2.48 19.87 3.27
CA VAL A 100 -3.77 20.54 3.48
C VAL A 100 -4.25 20.33 4.92
N ALA A 101 -4.16 19.12 5.47
CA ALA A 101 -4.55 18.84 6.85
C ALA A 101 -3.70 19.63 7.87
N LYS A 102 -2.39 19.72 7.68
CA LYS A 102 -1.49 20.54 8.52
C LYS A 102 -1.89 22.02 8.46
N ARG A 103 -2.20 22.54 7.26
CA ARG A 103 -2.67 23.93 7.09
C ARG A 103 -4.00 24.19 7.81
N VAL A 104 -4.96 23.28 7.71
CA VAL A 104 -6.26 23.39 8.41
C VAL A 104 -6.06 23.46 9.93
N ASN A 105 -5.12 22.67 10.47
CA ASN A 105 -4.81 22.65 11.89
C ASN A 105 -3.78 23.70 12.33
N ARG A 106 -3.26 24.52 11.41
CA ARG A 106 -2.23 25.55 11.64
C ARG A 106 -0.95 24.99 12.28
N CYS A 107 -0.49 23.87 11.77
CA CYS A 107 0.73 23.17 12.16
C CYS A 107 1.93 23.67 11.34
N GLU A 108 2.20 24.98 11.36
CA GLU A 108 3.19 25.63 10.47
C GLU A 108 4.53 24.89 10.33
#